data_AF-A0A535BUQ1-F1
#
_entry.id   AF-A0A535BUQ1-F1
#
_cell.length_a   1.000
_cell.length_b   1.000
_cell.length_c   1.000
_cell.angle_alpha   90.00
_cell.angle_beta   90.00
_cell.angle_gamma   90.00
#
_symmetry.space_group_name_H-M   'P 1'
#
loop_
_entity.id
_entity.type
_entity.pdbx_description
1 polymer ?
#
loop_
_entity_poly.entity_id
_entity_poly.type
_entity_poly.pdbx_seq_one_letter_code
_entity_poly.pdbx_strand_id
1 'polypeptide(L)'
;MNRKIDLRVGVLSLAFVATGMLAAPAPGYSQTTGMERRENRRQDRQGARDTRQTGREVGREAKHACRDAGGNPVECRQEKRAVKQGARQNARDMKRND
;
A
#
# COMPACT_ATOMS: atom_id res chain seq x y z
N MET A 1 -59.73 -16.01 -4.50
CA MET A 1 -58.33 -16.08 -5.01
C MET A 1 -57.67 -17.31 -4.41
N ASN A 2 -56.99 -18.08 -5.26
CA ASN A 2 -56.63 -19.47 -4.98
C ASN A 2 -55.50 -19.54 -3.95
N ARG A 3 -55.85 -19.77 -2.67
CA ARG A 3 -54.92 -19.94 -1.54
C ARG A 3 -53.80 -20.98 -1.80
N LYS A 4 -54.05 -21.93 -2.71
CA LYS A 4 -53.07 -22.92 -3.18
C LYS A 4 -52.00 -22.34 -4.11
N ILE A 5 -52.34 -21.32 -4.91
CA ILE A 5 -51.43 -20.61 -5.81
C ILE A 5 -50.52 -19.69 -4.98
N ASP A 6 -51.09 -18.96 -4.01
CA ASP A 6 -50.31 -18.07 -3.13
C ASP A 6 -49.29 -18.85 -2.29
N LEU A 7 -49.68 -20.03 -1.78
CA LEU A 7 -48.77 -20.90 -1.03
C LEU A 7 -47.63 -21.45 -1.92
N ARG A 8 -47.92 -21.79 -3.17
CA ARG A 8 -46.92 -22.31 -4.13
C ARG A 8 -45.94 -21.24 -4.56
N VAL A 9 -46.41 -20.02 -4.80
CA VAL A 9 -45.56 -18.87 -5.14
C VAL A 9 -44.66 -18.50 -3.95
N GLY A 10 -45.19 -18.52 -2.73
CA GLY A 10 -44.40 -18.29 -1.52
C GLY A 10 -43.31 -19.33 -1.29
N VAL A 11 -43.61 -20.61 -1.49
CA VAL A 11 -42.62 -21.70 -1.33
C VAL A 11 -41.53 -21.64 -2.41
N LEU A 12 -41.91 -21.33 -3.67
CA LEU A 12 -40.95 -21.19 -4.77
C LEU A 12 -40.01 -20.00 -4.57
N SER A 13 -40.52 -18.87 -4.07
CA SER A 13 -39.69 -17.70 -3.78
C SER A 13 -38.75 -17.92 -2.60
N LEU A 14 -39.18 -18.64 -1.56
CA LEU A 14 -38.29 -19.03 -0.45
C LEU A 14 -37.17 -19.98 -0.90
N ALA A 15 -37.48 -20.93 -1.79
CA ALA A 15 -36.51 -21.87 -2.34
C ALA A 15 -35.45 -21.17 -3.21
N PHE A 16 -35.84 -20.16 -3.99
CA PHE A 16 -34.91 -19.36 -4.79
C PHE A 16 -33.94 -18.55 -3.91
N VAL A 17 -34.42 -17.96 -2.80
CA VAL A 17 -33.56 -17.24 -1.85
C VAL A 17 -32.57 -18.17 -1.15
N ALA A 18 -33.02 -19.35 -0.72
CA ALA A 18 -32.16 -20.35 -0.08
C ALA A 18 -31.06 -20.86 -1.02
N THR A 19 -31.37 -21.02 -2.31
CA THR A 19 -30.40 -21.49 -3.31
C THR A 19 -29.40 -20.40 -3.68
N GLY A 20 -29.83 -19.12 -3.69
CA GLY A 20 -28.95 -17.97 -3.95
C GLY A 20 -27.86 -17.77 -2.88
N MET A 21 -28.16 -18.07 -1.60
CA MET A 21 -27.16 -18.01 -0.53
C MET A 21 -26.08 -19.09 -0.62
N LEU A 22 -26.37 -20.24 -1.24
CA LEU A 22 -25.39 -21.32 -1.47
C LEU A 22 -24.52 -21.08 -2.70
N ALA A 23 -24.92 -20.18 -3.60
CA ALA A 23 -24.17 -19.80 -4.80
C ALA A 23 -23.29 -18.57 -4.62
N ALA A 24 -23.31 -17.93 -3.44
CA ALA A 24 -22.32 -16.91 -3.12
C ALA A 24 -20.94 -17.59 -3.09
N PRO A 25 -19.97 -17.18 -3.92
CA PRO A 25 -18.62 -17.67 -3.78
C PRO A 25 -18.19 -17.32 -2.36
N ALA A 26 -17.97 -18.33 -1.52
CA ALA A 26 -17.25 -18.12 -0.26
C ALA A 26 -16.00 -17.31 -0.63
N PRO A 27 -15.67 -16.21 0.07
CA PRO A 27 -14.42 -15.51 -0.17
C PRO A 27 -13.33 -16.58 -0.18
N GLY A 28 -12.76 -16.84 -1.35
CA GLY A 28 -11.85 -17.96 -1.52
C GLY A 28 -10.70 -17.72 -0.58
N TYR A 29 -10.61 -18.55 0.47
CA TYR A 29 -9.58 -18.49 1.49
C TYR A 29 -8.23 -18.85 0.87
N SER A 30 -7.70 -17.95 0.03
CA SER A 30 -6.31 -17.92 -0.38
C SER A 30 -5.46 -17.07 0.58
N GLN A 31 -6.08 -16.57 1.68
CA GLN A 31 -5.39 -15.97 2.82
C GLN A 31 -4.57 -17.02 3.57
N THR A 32 -3.45 -17.40 2.97
CA THR A 32 -2.39 -18.15 3.63
C THR A 32 -1.57 -17.19 4.50
N THR A 33 -0.84 -17.71 5.51
CA THR A 33 0.18 -16.94 6.27
C THR A 33 1.18 -16.21 5.34
N GLY A 34 1.33 -16.65 4.09
CA GLY A 34 2.12 -15.96 3.08
C GLY A 34 1.51 -14.67 2.51
N MET A 35 0.24 -14.36 2.76
CA MET A 35 -0.41 -13.11 2.36
C MET A 35 -0.01 -11.97 3.29
N GLU A 36 -0.05 -12.19 4.61
CA GLU A 36 0.40 -11.22 5.61
C GLU A 36 1.89 -10.86 5.40
N ARG A 37 2.74 -11.88 5.18
CA ARG A 37 4.16 -11.68 4.84
C ARG A 37 4.40 -11.00 3.48
N ARG A 38 3.43 -11.01 2.56
CA ARG A 38 3.49 -10.27 1.30
C ARG A 38 3.03 -8.83 1.50
N GLU A 39 2.03 -8.61 2.35
CA GLU A 39 1.50 -7.29 2.67
C GLU A 39 2.53 -6.47 3.46
N ASN A 40 3.15 -7.02 4.49
CA ASN A 40 4.24 -6.34 5.22
C ASN A 40 5.37 -5.94 4.26
N ARG A 41 5.86 -6.89 3.44
CA ARG A 41 6.87 -6.60 2.41
C ARG A 41 6.44 -5.55 1.38
N ARG A 42 5.14 -5.39 1.10
CA ARG A 42 4.63 -4.33 0.21
C ARG A 42 4.68 -2.99 0.92
N GLN A 43 4.26 -2.93 2.17
CA GLN A 43 4.32 -1.73 3.01
C GLN A 43 5.76 -1.24 3.15
N ASP A 44 6.74 -2.12 3.44
CA ASP A 44 8.16 -1.72 3.54
C ASP A 44 8.70 -1.18 2.23
N ARG A 45 8.32 -1.81 1.12
CA ARG A 45 8.73 -1.36 -0.22
C ARG A 45 8.17 0.01 -0.52
N GLN A 46 6.93 0.29 -0.11
CA GLN A 46 6.29 1.58 -0.28
C GLN A 46 6.95 2.64 0.61
N GLY A 47 7.06 2.41 1.92
CA GLY A 47 7.73 3.35 2.83
C GLY A 47 9.18 3.64 2.44
N ALA A 48 9.92 2.63 1.98
CA ALA A 48 11.27 2.80 1.46
C ALA A 48 11.31 3.58 0.13
N ARG A 49 10.27 3.53 -0.70
CA ARG A 49 10.17 4.37 -1.91
C ARG A 49 9.92 5.82 -1.50
N ASP A 50 8.97 6.04 -0.61
CA ASP A 50 8.57 7.35 -0.15
C ASP A 50 9.74 8.07 0.53
N THR A 51 10.47 7.38 1.41
CA THR A 51 11.71 7.88 2.02
C THR A 51 12.74 8.34 0.99
N ARG A 52 12.91 7.58 -0.12
CA ARG A 52 13.83 7.97 -1.20
C ARG A 52 13.32 9.17 -1.98
N GLN A 53 12.00 9.37 -2.10
CA GLN A 53 11.43 10.54 -2.77
C GLN A 53 11.56 11.79 -1.90
N THR A 54 11.16 11.72 -0.63
CA THR A 54 11.36 12.79 0.35
C THR A 54 12.83 13.20 0.41
N GLY A 55 13.77 12.24 0.48
CA GLY A 55 15.20 12.55 0.45
C GLY A 55 15.69 13.20 -0.86
N ARG A 56 15.01 13.03 -1.99
CA ARG A 56 15.34 13.75 -3.23
C ARG A 56 14.89 15.20 -3.19
N GLU A 57 13.73 15.45 -2.61
CA GLU A 57 13.14 16.78 -2.43
C GLU A 57 13.94 17.58 -1.41
N VAL A 58 14.13 17.03 -0.21
CA VAL A 58 14.97 17.64 0.85
C VAL A 58 16.40 17.86 0.33
N GLY A 59 16.97 16.92 -0.44
CA GLY A 59 18.28 17.14 -1.05
C GLY A 59 18.31 18.25 -2.11
N ARG A 60 17.19 18.57 -2.78
CA ARG A 60 17.10 19.74 -3.66
C ARG A 60 17.02 21.01 -2.80
N GLU A 61 16.16 21.02 -1.80
CA GLU A 61 15.99 22.14 -0.86
C GLU A 61 17.29 22.50 -0.15
N ALA A 62 17.99 21.53 0.44
CA ALA A 62 19.31 21.73 1.06
C ALA A 62 20.32 22.34 0.08
N LYS A 63 20.29 21.95 -1.20
CA LYS A 63 21.14 22.57 -2.22
C LYS A 63 20.77 24.02 -2.48
N HIS A 64 19.48 24.36 -2.48
CA HIS A 64 19.02 25.73 -2.63
C HIS A 64 19.43 26.56 -1.42
N ALA A 65 19.15 26.08 -0.21
CA ALA A 65 19.58 26.72 1.03
C ALA A 65 21.10 26.97 1.08
N CYS A 66 21.93 25.99 0.71
CA CYS A 66 23.37 26.16 0.63
C CYS A 66 23.80 27.23 -0.36
N ARG A 67 23.13 27.33 -1.52
CA ARG A 67 23.41 28.38 -2.51
C ARG A 67 23.01 29.75 -2.00
N ASP A 68 21.85 29.85 -1.34
CA ASP A 68 21.33 31.09 -0.79
C ASP A 68 22.20 31.58 0.37
N ALA A 69 22.85 30.67 1.10
CA ALA A 69 23.86 30.95 2.10
C ALA A 69 25.25 31.33 1.52
N GLY A 70 25.39 31.44 0.19
CA GLY A 70 26.65 31.80 -0.48
C GLY A 70 27.64 30.64 -0.63
N GLY A 71 27.21 29.40 -0.39
CA GLY A 71 28.03 28.20 -0.53
C GLY A 71 28.48 27.96 -1.98
N ASN A 72 29.66 27.37 -2.13
CA ASN A 72 30.20 27.12 -3.47
C ASN A 72 29.45 25.96 -4.18
N PRO A 73 29.45 25.91 -5.52
CA PRO A 73 28.69 24.90 -6.26
C PRO A 73 29.11 23.44 -6.02
N VAL A 74 30.33 23.20 -5.52
CA VAL A 74 30.84 21.85 -5.24
C VAL A 74 30.31 21.36 -3.90
N GLU A 75 30.41 22.20 -2.87
CA GLU A 75 29.88 21.95 -1.52
C GLU A 75 28.37 21.71 -1.55
N CYS A 76 27.59 22.59 -2.18
CA CYS A 76 26.14 22.39 -2.25
C CYS A 76 25.75 21.13 -3.05
N ARG A 77 26.61 20.65 -3.94
CA ARG A 77 26.42 19.34 -4.60
C ARG A 77 26.80 18.17 -3.69
N GLN A 78 27.82 18.31 -2.86
CA GLN A 78 28.21 17.32 -1.86
C GLN A 78 27.12 17.16 -0.81
N GLU A 79 26.62 18.26 -0.25
CA GLU A 79 25.57 18.24 0.76
C GLU A 79 24.29 17.56 0.25
N LYS A 80 23.83 17.93 -0.95
CA LYS A 80 22.73 17.23 -1.63
C LYS A 80 22.98 15.74 -1.79
N ARG A 81 24.23 15.32 -2.08
CA ARG A 81 24.57 13.90 -2.18
C ARG A 81 24.50 13.25 -0.81
N ALA A 82 25.03 13.87 0.24
CA ALA A 82 24.98 13.37 1.61
C ALA A 82 23.53 13.13 2.07
N VAL A 83 22.64 14.11 1.91
CA VAL A 83 21.21 13.97 2.22
C VAL A 83 20.58 12.80 1.48
N LYS A 84 20.85 12.67 0.17
CA LYS A 84 20.34 11.55 -0.64
C LYS A 84 20.90 10.21 -0.21
N GLN A 85 22.16 10.13 0.22
CA GLN A 85 22.73 8.88 0.71
C GLN A 85 22.13 8.48 2.06
N GLY A 86 21.91 9.43 2.97
CA GLY A 86 21.19 9.19 4.23
C GLY A 86 19.79 8.63 3.97
N ALA A 87 19.01 9.26 3.09
CA ALA A 87 17.68 8.74 2.74
C ALA A 87 17.71 7.35 2.08
N ARG A 88 18.73 7.04 1.28
CA ARG A 88 18.91 5.69 0.70
C ARG A 88 19.25 4.66 1.76
N GLN A 89 20.05 5.03 2.76
CA GLN A 89 20.42 4.18 3.88
C GLN A 89 19.20 3.90 4.77
N ASN A 90 18.46 4.94 5.17
CA ASN A 90 17.22 4.80 5.93
C ASN A 90 16.23 3.88 5.20
N ALA A 91 16.07 4.06 3.89
CA ALA A 91 15.22 3.21 3.05
C ALA A 91 15.75 1.78 2.82
N ARG A 92 17.00 1.47 3.17
CA ARG A 92 17.53 0.10 3.24
C ARG A 92 17.26 -0.50 4.61
N ASP A 93 17.44 0.28 5.67
CA ASP A 93 17.20 -0.15 7.04
C ASP A 93 15.73 -0.50 7.28
N MET A 94 14.79 0.27 6.71
CA MET A 94 13.35 -0.08 6.68
C MET A 94 13.05 -1.43 6.04
N LYS A 95 13.89 -1.89 5.09
CA LYS A 95 13.69 -3.20 4.44
C LYS A 95 14.39 -4.34 5.17
N ARG A 96 15.27 -4.05 6.13
CA ARG A 96 16.12 -5.02 6.83
C ARG A 96 15.61 -5.35 8.23
N ASN A 97 14.83 -4.46 8.82
CA ASN A 97 14.33 -4.57 10.20
C ASN A 97 12.97 -5.29 10.33
N ASP A 98 12.56 -6.00 9.28
CA ASP A 98 11.38 -6.90 9.21
C ASP A 98 11.83 -8.35 8.96
#